data_AF-T0QG39-F1
#
_entry.id   AF-T0QG39-F1
#
_cell.length_a   1.000
_cell.length_b   1.000
_cell.length_c   1.000
_cell.angle_alpha   90.00
_cell.angle_beta   90.00
_cell.angle_gamma   90.00
#
_symmetry.space_group_name_H-M   'P 1'
#
loop_
_entity.id
_entity.type
_entity.pdbx_description
1 polymer ?
#
loop_
_entity_poly.entity_id
_entity_poly.type
_entity_poly.pdbx_seq_one_letter_code
_entity_poly.pdbx_strand_id
1 'polypeptide(L)'
;MTTKRPAANLDEAGYVPEPTKALLDVGPERSKTGRPPAPIRIHFENTGRQKNASTALLKCKFCEMEVSGRAISLESHLKRCQQAPEEVRPTSVKDEKSTPKSTKAHAVAGKHPAKKPCTATSSMETKYRNLIILQTNAVQSLHVMLRDKRSSHLQFKKFADRLMRILAEEALAACTLEFAIVWTPTGAEFSGMRPNSNICAVSIVRAGDALLEQVLACEPSVSVGKILIQRDESSAEKHPVVYYAKLPPRMNAFDRVLLLDPMLATGGSAKKAIQLLIDSGVQERDIVFANVLACPEGLDAIFEAYPQIHVVTSAIDPELNESKYIVPGLGDYGDRYYNTTM
;
A
#
# COMPACT_ATOMS: atom_id res chain seq x y z
N MET A 1 -57.54 -25.54 -2.91
CA MET A 1 -57.51 -25.64 -1.43
C MET A 1 -56.44 -24.69 -0.92
N THR A 2 -56.90 -23.53 -0.47
CA THR A 2 -56.14 -22.46 0.18
C THR A 2 -55.98 -22.77 1.66
N THR A 3 -54.76 -22.68 2.19
CA THR A 3 -54.55 -22.53 3.65
C THR A 3 -53.55 -21.41 3.90
N LYS A 4 -54.10 -20.20 4.09
CA LYS A 4 -53.51 -19.09 4.82
C LYS A 4 -53.52 -19.41 6.32
N ARG A 5 -52.51 -18.94 7.07
CA ARG A 5 -52.58 -18.18 8.35
C ARG A 5 -51.29 -18.38 9.18
N PRO A 6 -50.96 -17.48 10.14
CA PRO A 6 -51.27 -16.04 10.20
C PRO A 6 -50.05 -15.17 10.60
N ALA A 7 -50.21 -13.86 10.42
CA ALA A 7 -49.39 -12.83 11.04
C ALA A 7 -49.66 -12.75 12.56
N ALA A 8 -48.62 -12.46 13.34
CA ALA A 8 -48.71 -12.05 14.72
C ALA A 8 -48.00 -10.70 14.88
N ASN A 9 -48.79 -9.67 15.14
CA ASN A 9 -48.39 -8.39 15.72
C ASN A 9 -48.65 -8.52 17.22
N LEU A 10 -47.66 -8.23 18.08
CA LEU A 10 -47.92 -7.71 19.42
C LEU A 10 -46.81 -6.73 19.81
N ASP A 11 -47.30 -5.59 20.28
CA ASP A 11 -46.68 -4.31 20.57
C ASP A 11 -45.77 -4.26 21.82
N GLU A 12 -44.92 -3.22 21.79
CA GLU A 12 -44.55 -2.29 22.87
C GLU A 12 -43.82 -2.76 24.15
N ALA A 13 -42.53 -2.39 24.21
CA ALA A 13 -41.91 -1.62 25.30
C ALA A 13 -40.72 -0.86 24.68
N GLY A 14 -40.53 0.46 24.75
CA GLY A 14 -40.99 1.45 25.72
C GLY A 14 -39.76 2.17 26.30
N TYR A 15 -39.06 2.99 25.50
CA TYR A 15 -38.11 3.98 26.02
C TYR A 15 -38.04 5.21 25.12
N VAL A 16 -38.58 6.33 25.62
CA VAL A 16 -38.57 7.67 25.02
C VAL A 16 -37.93 8.60 26.05
N PRO A 17 -36.86 9.35 25.73
CA PRO A 17 -36.48 10.50 26.52
C PRO A 17 -37.29 11.73 26.10
N GLU A 18 -37.92 12.39 27.08
CA GLU A 18 -38.68 13.63 26.92
C GLU A 18 -37.84 14.82 26.42
N PRO A 19 -38.48 15.83 25.78
CA PRO A 19 -37.82 17.04 25.28
C PRO A 19 -37.89 18.19 26.28
N THR A 20 -36.76 18.82 26.58
CA THR A 20 -36.76 20.11 27.30
C THR A 20 -36.66 21.28 26.31
N LYS A 21 -37.74 22.07 26.28
CA LYS A 21 -37.92 23.34 25.53
C LYS A 21 -36.97 24.45 25.96
N ALA A 22 -36.54 25.27 25.01
CA ALA A 22 -36.73 26.74 24.95
C ALA A 22 -36.21 27.28 23.60
N LEU A 23 -37.09 27.70 22.67
CA LEU A 23 -37.39 29.11 22.31
C LEU A 23 -36.14 29.87 21.82
N LEU A 24 -36.03 30.35 20.56
CA LEU A 24 -36.93 31.31 19.91
C LEU A 24 -36.89 31.23 18.38
N ASP A 25 -38.08 31.33 17.78
CA ASP A 25 -38.34 31.71 16.38
C ASP A 25 -37.89 33.16 16.12
N VAL A 26 -37.13 33.40 15.05
CA VAL A 26 -37.12 34.69 14.34
C VAL A 26 -36.97 34.44 12.83
N GLY A 27 -38.07 34.59 12.10
CA GLY A 27 -38.10 34.65 10.63
C GLY A 27 -37.51 35.95 10.07
N PRO A 28 -37.33 36.07 8.74
CA PRO A 28 -36.33 36.95 8.15
C PRO A 28 -36.86 38.35 7.83
N GLU A 29 -36.23 39.39 8.37
CA GLU A 29 -36.41 40.76 7.87
C GLU A 29 -35.49 41.01 6.65
N ARG A 30 -36.12 41.30 5.51
CA ARG A 30 -35.47 41.75 4.27
C ARG A 30 -35.14 43.23 4.35
N SER A 31 -33.90 43.64 4.04
CA SER A 31 -33.55 45.05 3.83
C SER A 31 -33.22 45.39 2.37
N LYS A 32 -34.10 46.25 1.82
CA LYS A 32 -34.04 47.35 0.84
C LYS A 32 -32.83 47.61 -0.10
N THR A 33 -32.04 46.61 -0.50
CA THR A 33 -31.28 46.66 -1.76
C THR A 33 -31.31 45.28 -2.38
N GLY A 34 -31.83 45.12 -3.61
CA GLY A 34 -32.10 43.83 -4.25
C GLY A 34 -30.88 42.98 -4.63
N ARG A 35 -29.96 42.74 -3.69
CA ARG A 35 -28.83 41.81 -3.80
C ARG A 35 -28.93 40.83 -2.62
N PRO A 36 -28.84 39.50 -2.84
CA PRO A 36 -28.80 38.56 -1.73
C PRO A 36 -27.61 38.90 -0.80
N PRO A 37 -27.75 38.76 0.53
CA PRO A 37 -26.61 38.84 1.42
C PRO A 37 -25.58 37.81 0.95
N ALA A 38 -24.32 38.23 0.83
CA ALA A 38 -23.24 37.31 0.51
C ALA A 38 -23.32 36.12 1.46
N PRO A 39 -23.15 34.87 0.97
CA PRO A 39 -23.27 33.69 1.82
C PRO A 39 -22.39 33.86 3.04
N ILE A 40 -22.97 33.57 4.21
CA ILE A 40 -22.29 33.55 5.50
C ILE A 40 -21.06 32.64 5.34
N ARG A 41 -19.89 33.26 5.18
CA ARG A 41 -18.62 32.59 5.36
C ARG A 41 -18.50 32.38 6.85
N ILE A 42 -18.47 31.12 7.26
CA ILE A 42 -18.14 30.75 8.64
C ILE A 42 -16.70 31.22 8.88
N HIS A 43 -16.56 32.39 9.50
CA HIS A 43 -15.32 32.87 10.06
C HIS A 43 -15.18 32.23 11.44
N PHE A 44 -14.29 31.24 11.54
CA PHE A 44 -13.69 30.89 12.82
C PHE A 44 -12.71 32.01 13.21
N GLU A 45 -12.70 32.35 14.50
CA GLU A 45 -12.06 33.52 15.10
C GLU A 45 -10.62 33.83 14.60
N ASN A 46 -10.41 35.09 14.20
CA ASN A 46 -9.23 35.96 14.33
C ASN A 46 -7.78 35.41 14.45
N THR A 47 -7.40 34.32 13.77
CA THR A 47 -5.96 34.03 13.47
C THR A 47 -5.79 33.36 12.10
N GLY A 48 -6.10 34.08 11.01
CA GLY A 48 -6.10 33.52 9.65
C GLY A 48 -4.73 33.10 9.08
N ARG A 49 -4.25 31.87 9.34
CA ARG A 49 -3.30 31.15 8.47
C ARG A 49 -3.24 29.64 8.78
N GLN A 50 -3.69 28.80 7.85
CA GLN A 50 -3.26 27.40 7.78
C GLN A 50 -1.84 27.33 7.19
N LYS A 51 -0.89 26.84 7.99
CA LYS A 51 0.42 26.34 7.54
C LYS A 51 0.75 25.08 8.34
N ASN A 52 1.00 23.99 7.61
CA ASN A 52 1.75 22.76 7.93
C ASN A 52 1.93 22.43 9.43
N ALA A 53 1.38 21.30 9.87
CA ALA A 53 1.57 20.73 11.22
C ALA A 53 3.05 20.38 11.53
N SER A 54 3.87 21.38 11.87
CA SER A 54 5.26 21.21 12.32
C SER A 54 5.77 22.45 13.06
N THR A 55 5.04 22.89 14.07
CA THR A 55 5.47 23.89 15.06
C THR A 55 4.81 23.60 16.41
N ALA A 56 5.18 22.48 17.03
CA ALA A 56 4.99 22.36 18.48
C ALA A 56 6.08 23.21 19.17
N LEU A 57 5.68 24.15 20.02
CA LEU A 57 6.59 24.85 20.93
C LEU A 57 6.91 23.88 22.07
N LEU A 58 8.20 23.57 22.27
CA LEU A 58 8.64 22.72 23.37
C LEU A 58 9.03 23.63 24.54
N LYS A 59 8.42 23.45 25.71
CA LYS A 59 8.76 24.21 26.92
C LYS A 59 9.90 23.50 27.66
N CYS A 60 11.00 24.20 27.93
CA CYS A 60 12.10 23.67 28.73
C CYS A 60 11.63 23.46 30.18
N LYS A 61 11.76 22.25 30.72
CA LYS A 61 11.32 21.95 32.10
C LYS A 61 12.17 22.64 33.18
N PHE A 62 13.38 23.11 32.84
CA PHE A 62 14.31 23.69 33.80
C PHE A 62 14.22 25.22 33.89
N CYS A 63 13.99 25.91 32.78
CA CYS A 63 13.90 27.37 32.75
C CYS A 63 12.57 27.93 32.24
N GLU A 64 11.61 27.04 31.94
CA GLU A 64 10.27 27.36 31.49
C GLU A 64 10.17 28.17 30.19
N MET A 65 11.28 28.35 29.47
CA MET A 65 11.27 29.04 28.18
C MET A 65 10.72 28.15 27.07
N GLU A 66 9.91 28.74 26.18
CA GLU A 66 9.38 28.09 24.98
C GLU A 66 10.42 28.10 23.85
N VAL A 67 10.63 26.94 23.23
CA VAL A 67 11.59 26.75 22.13
C VAL A 67 10.84 26.36 20.87
N SER A 68 11.03 27.12 19.79
CA SER A 68 10.37 26.86 18.50
C SER A 68 10.88 25.57 17.88
N GLY A 69 9.99 24.61 17.61
CA GLY A 69 10.29 23.28 17.04
C GLY A 69 10.82 23.25 15.60
N ARG A 70 11.39 24.34 15.07
CA ARG A 70 12.14 24.32 13.81
C ARG A 70 13.53 24.94 14.00
N ALA A 71 14.55 24.16 13.65
CA ALA A 71 15.97 24.50 13.55
C ALA A 71 16.80 24.73 14.84
N ILE A 72 16.19 24.82 16.03
CA ILE A 72 16.94 24.72 17.31
C ILE A 72 16.43 23.48 18.04
N SER A 73 17.18 22.38 17.98
CA SER A 73 16.83 21.18 18.75
C SER A 73 16.82 21.54 20.25
N LEU A 74 15.90 20.95 21.02
CA LEU A 74 15.88 21.09 22.49
C LEU A 74 17.26 20.84 23.11
N GLU A 75 18.05 19.95 22.50
CA GLU A 75 19.46 19.67 22.86
C GLU A 75 20.37 20.90 22.73
N SER A 76 20.19 21.73 21.71
CA SER A 76 20.97 22.97 21.52
C SER A 76 20.66 24.03 22.56
N HIS A 77 19.41 24.05 23.05
CA HIS A 77 18.99 24.89 24.18
C HIS A 77 19.51 24.32 25.51
N LEU A 78 19.41 23.00 25.74
CA LEU A 78 19.91 22.34 26.96
C LEU A 78 21.42 22.53 27.15
N LYS A 79 22.22 22.57 26.08
CA LYS A 79 23.65 22.91 26.16
C LYS A 79 23.94 24.29 26.76
N ARG A 80 23.00 25.25 26.63
CA ARG A 80 23.16 26.66 27.03
C ARG A 80 22.24 27.08 28.19
N CYS A 81 21.34 26.22 28.63
CA CYS A 81 20.41 26.52 29.71
C CYS A 81 21.15 26.55 31.06
N GLN A 82 21.25 27.73 31.67
CA GLN A 82 21.96 27.92 32.94
C GLN A 82 21.35 27.12 34.10
N GLN A 83 20.05 26.83 34.03
CA GLN A 83 19.29 26.10 35.07
C GLN A 83 19.23 24.59 34.83
N ALA A 84 19.76 24.06 33.72
CA ALA A 84 19.79 22.63 33.45
C ALA A 84 20.99 21.96 34.17
N PRO A 85 20.79 20.84 34.90
CA PRO A 85 21.87 20.07 35.52
C PRO A 85 22.86 19.53 34.49
N GLU A 86 24.13 19.39 34.87
CA GLU A 86 25.24 19.03 33.97
C GLU A 86 25.05 17.66 33.31
N GLU A 87 24.41 16.72 34.03
CA GLU A 87 24.05 15.36 33.58
C GLU A 87 23.11 15.33 32.37
N VAL A 88 22.32 16.39 32.16
CA VAL A 88 21.32 16.50 31.08
C VAL A 88 21.86 17.28 29.88
N ARG A 89 23.11 17.78 29.96
CA ARG A 89 23.76 18.55 28.89
C ARG A 89 24.52 17.59 27.94
N PRO A 90 24.26 17.62 26.62
CA PRO A 90 24.93 16.73 25.68
C PRO A 90 26.45 17.02 25.63
N THR A 91 27.28 16.04 25.96
CA THR A 91 28.75 16.15 25.96
C THR A 91 29.34 16.11 24.54
N SER A 92 30.33 16.95 24.29
CA SER A 92 31.08 17.01 23.03
C SER A 92 32.43 16.32 23.18
N VAL A 93 32.67 15.22 22.47
CA VAL A 93 33.99 14.54 22.44
C VAL A 93 34.96 15.37 21.60
N LYS A 94 36.15 15.67 22.14
CA LYS A 94 37.28 16.33 21.47
C LYS A 94 38.49 15.38 21.44
N ASP A 95 39.15 15.28 20.28
CA ASP A 95 40.42 14.59 20.07
C ASP A 95 41.62 15.55 20.22
N GLU A 96 42.66 15.16 20.97
CA GLU A 96 44.02 15.72 20.90
C GLU A 96 45.10 14.60 20.98
N LYS A 97 46.20 14.80 20.22
CA LYS A 97 47.22 13.81 19.78
C LYS A 97 48.45 13.72 20.70
N SER A 98 49.08 12.53 20.84
CA SER A 98 50.42 12.18 20.28
C SER A 98 51.02 10.86 20.86
N THR A 99 51.77 10.16 19.99
CA THR A 99 52.19 8.74 19.88
C THR A 99 53.43 8.31 20.71
N PRO A 100 54.00 7.06 20.65
CA PRO A 100 53.73 5.92 19.74
C PRO A 100 53.73 4.49 20.35
N LYS A 101 53.04 3.54 19.67
CA LYS A 101 53.65 2.28 19.18
C LYS A 101 52.68 1.36 18.41
N SER A 102 53.21 0.88 17.29
CA SER A 102 52.95 -0.38 16.57
C SER A 102 51.58 -0.70 15.96
N THR A 103 51.65 -0.81 14.63
CA THR A 103 51.07 -1.85 13.75
C THR A 103 49.61 -1.76 13.27
N LYS A 104 49.52 -1.75 11.94
CA LYS A 104 48.49 -2.26 11.01
C LYS A 104 47.45 -1.28 10.42
N ALA A 105 47.67 -1.08 9.11
CA ALA A 105 46.72 -1.03 8.00
C ALA A 105 45.62 0.04 7.98
N HIS A 106 45.72 0.91 6.98
CA HIS A 106 44.75 1.92 6.58
C HIS A 106 43.34 1.36 6.36
N ALA A 107 42.35 1.95 7.02
CA ALA A 107 40.95 1.95 6.58
C ALA A 107 40.45 3.40 6.56
N VAL A 108 40.16 3.90 5.36
CA VAL A 108 39.61 5.22 5.09
C VAL A 108 38.10 5.16 5.31
N ALA A 109 37.58 5.85 6.32
CA ALA A 109 36.14 5.99 6.55
C ALA A 109 35.57 7.09 5.64
N GLY A 110 35.03 6.69 4.48
CA GLY A 110 34.32 7.57 3.58
C GLY A 110 32.95 7.96 4.11
N LYS A 111 32.60 9.26 4.03
CA LYS A 111 31.22 9.74 4.11
C LYS A 111 30.39 8.96 3.09
N HIS A 112 29.44 8.13 3.52
CA HIS A 112 28.47 7.54 2.61
C HIS A 112 27.43 8.60 2.26
N PRO A 113 27.32 9.01 0.97
CA PRO A 113 26.21 9.83 0.55
C PRO A 113 24.92 9.03 0.79
N ALA A 114 23.86 9.70 1.27
CA ALA A 114 22.54 9.11 1.32
C ALA A 114 22.17 8.61 -0.09
N LYS A 115 22.29 7.31 -0.32
CA LYS A 115 21.95 6.70 -1.61
C LYS A 115 20.47 6.95 -1.84
N LYS A 116 20.12 7.52 -3.00
CA LYS A 116 18.72 7.60 -3.44
C LYS A 116 18.12 6.19 -3.35
N PRO A 117 16.86 6.04 -2.93
CA PRO A 117 16.21 4.73 -2.90
C PRO A 117 16.35 4.08 -4.27
N CYS A 118 16.90 2.86 -4.29
CA CYS A 118 17.10 2.07 -5.50
C CYS A 118 15.71 1.67 -6.00
N THR A 119 15.15 2.41 -6.95
CA THR A 119 13.90 2.04 -7.60
C THR A 119 13.95 2.59 -9.02
N ALA A 120 13.92 1.69 -10.01
CA ALA A 120 13.96 2.06 -11.43
C ALA A 120 12.59 2.58 -11.93
N THR A 121 11.93 3.41 -11.13
CA THR A 121 10.48 3.65 -11.24
C THR A 121 10.12 4.64 -12.34
N SER A 122 10.78 5.79 -12.40
CA SER A 122 10.34 6.89 -13.28
C SER A 122 10.43 6.57 -14.79
N SER A 123 11.40 5.74 -15.20
CA SER A 123 11.54 5.33 -16.61
C SER A 123 10.45 4.36 -17.03
N MET A 124 10.05 3.44 -16.14
CA MET A 124 9.07 2.40 -16.46
C MET A 124 7.64 2.95 -16.46
N GLU A 125 7.31 3.87 -15.54
CA GLU A 125 6.01 4.57 -15.51
C GLU A 125 5.75 5.37 -16.79
N THR A 126 6.80 5.99 -17.34
CA THR A 126 6.69 6.75 -18.59
C THR A 126 6.53 5.82 -19.79
N LYS A 127 7.14 4.63 -19.74
CA LYS A 127 7.10 3.64 -20.83
C LYS A 127 5.73 2.95 -20.92
N TYR A 128 5.10 2.63 -19.79
CA TYR A 128 3.86 1.84 -19.74
C TYR A 128 2.73 2.58 -19.02
N ARG A 129 1.69 2.96 -19.77
CA ARG A 129 0.52 3.68 -19.21
C ARG A 129 -0.32 2.82 -18.26
N ASN A 130 -0.29 1.50 -18.44
CA ASN A 130 -1.09 0.54 -17.70
C ASN A 130 -0.30 -0.07 -16.51
N LEU A 131 0.82 0.54 -16.13
CA LEU A 131 1.65 0.16 -15.00
C LEU A 131 1.39 1.12 -13.83
N ILE A 132 0.97 0.57 -12.70
CA ILE A 132 0.79 1.29 -11.44
C ILE A 132 1.92 0.86 -10.49
N ILE A 133 2.63 1.85 -9.94
CA ILE A 133 3.68 1.62 -8.94
C ILE A 133 3.32 2.31 -7.63
N LEU A 134 3.35 1.55 -6.54
CA LEU A 134 3.05 2.06 -5.21
C LEU A 134 4.26 2.79 -4.63
N GLN A 135 4.23 4.13 -4.62
CA GLN A 135 5.36 4.97 -4.19
C GLN A 135 5.18 5.66 -2.83
N THR A 136 4.54 5.00 -1.85
CA THR A 136 4.35 5.60 -0.52
C THR A 136 5.53 5.32 0.42
N ASN A 137 5.77 6.21 1.39
CA ASN A 137 6.79 6.00 2.43
C ASN A 137 6.52 4.71 3.25
N ALA A 138 5.24 4.35 3.43
CA ALA A 138 4.87 3.11 4.10
C ALA A 138 5.35 1.89 3.30
N VAL A 139 5.09 1.86 1.99
CA VAL A 139 5.57 0.81 1.09
C VAL A 139 7.09 0.72 1.08
N GLN A 140 7.79 1.85 0.96
CA GLN A 140 9.26 1.88 1.00
C GLN A 140 9.82 1.34 2.33
N SER A 141 9.21 1.70 3.47
CA SER A 141 9.63 1.19 4.77
C SER A 141 9.44 -0.32 4.91
N LEU A 142 8.36 -0.87 4.35
CA LEU A 142 8.08 -2.30 4.35
C LEU A 142 9.06 -3.06 3.45
N HIS A 143 9.43 -2.50 2.30
CA HIS A 143 10.48 -3.06 1.45
C HIS A 143 11.82 -3.20 2.17
N VAL A 144 12.22 -2.23 2.99
CA VAL A 144 13.45 -2.36 3.79
C VAL A 144 13.36 -3.58 4.71
N MET A 145 12.22 -3.77 5.39
CA MET A 145 12.02 -4.91 6.28
C MET A 145 11.95 -6.25 5.54
N LEU A 146 11.39 -6.27 4.33
CA LEU A 146 11.33 -7.48 3.50
C LEU A 146 12.71 -7.85 2.94
N ARG A 147 13.55 -6.87 2.62
CA ARG A 147 14.84 -7.11 1.96
C ARG A 147 15.96 -7.47 2.93
N ASP A 148 15.79 -7.21 4.23
CA ASP A 148 16.80 -7.58 5.22
C ASP A 148 16.90 -9.11 5.33
N LYS A 149 18.06 -9.64 4.93
CA LYS A 149 18.38 -11.08 5.02
C LYS A 149 18.43 -11.59 6.46
N ARG A 150 18.56 -10.70 7.45
CA ARG A 150 18.60 -11.05 8.88
C ARG A 150 17.21 -11.23 9.48
N SER A 151 16.15 -10.84 8.77
CA SER A 151 14.79 -10.99 9.26
C SER A 151 14.41 -12.45 9.37
N SER A 152 13.87 -12.83 10.53
CA SER A 152 13.31 -14.17 10.72
C SER A 152 12.07 -14.37 9.83
N HIS A 153 11.69 -15.63 9.60
CA HIS A 153 10.48 -15.97 8.86
C HIS A 153 9.24 -15.23 9.40
N LEU A 154 9.04 -15.19 10.73
CA LEU A 154 7.90 -14.52 11.33
C LEU A 154 7.92 -12.99 11.09
N GLN A 155 9.09 -12.37 11.16
CA GLN A 155 9.24 -10.95 10.83
C GLN A 155 8.93 -10.71 9.35
N PHE A 156 9.48 -11.53 8.46
CA PHE A 156 9.21 -11.44 7.02
C PHE A 156 7.72 -11.55 6.73
N LYS A 157 7.05 -12.61 7.19
CA LYS A 157 5.60 -12.82 7.01
C LYS A 157 4.79 -11.63 7.52
N LYS A 158 5.10 -11.13 8.73
CA LYS A 158 4.41 -9.96 9.30
C LYS A 158 4.50 -8.71 8.41
N PHE A 159 5.67 -8.40 7.86
CA PHE A 159 5.83 -7.22 7.00
C PHE A 159 5.31 -7.48 5.58
N ALA A 160 5.39 -8.73 5.11
CA ALA A 160 4.87 -9.18 3.83
C ALA A 160 3.35 -9.03 3.79
N ASP A 161 2.65 -9.52 4.80
CA ASP A 161 1.19 -9.40 4.91
C ASP A 161 0.75 -7.93 4.92
N ARG A 162 1.47 -7.07 5.65
CA ARG A 162 1.19 -5.63 5.67
C ARG A 162 1.38 -4.97 4.31
N LEU A 163 2.43 -5.33 3.57
CA LEU A 163 2.67 -4.77 2.24
C LEU A 163 1.66 -5.30 1.23
N MET A 164 1.42 -6.61 1.24
CA MET A 164 0.44 -7.26 0.37
C MET A 164 -0.98 -6.78 0.63
N ARG A 165 -1.33 -6.38 1.86
CA ARG A 165 -2.61 -5.72 2.17
C ARG A 165 -2.79 -4.42 1.40
N ILE A 166 -1.77 -3.56 1.40
CA ILE A 166 -1.78 -2.29 0.65
C ILE A 166 -1.86 -2.57 -0.85
N LEU A 167 -1.05 -3.52 -1.34
CA LEU A 167 -1.07 -3.93 -2.74
C LEU A 167 -2.43 -4.51 -3.17
N ALA A 168 -3.08 -5.29 -2.31
CA ALA A 168 -4.38 -5.90 -2.59
C ALA A 168 -5.48 -4.86 -2.76
N GLU A 169 -5.55 -3.86 -1.87
CA GLU A 169 -6.50 -2.74 -1.99
C GLU A 169 -6.33 -1.99 -3.32
N GLU A 170 -5.09 -1.70 -3.68
CA GLU A 170 -4.76 -0.96 -4.91
C GLU A 170 -5.01 -1.79 -6.17
N ALA A 171 -4.75 -3.10 -6.10
CA ALA A 171 -5.09 -4.02 -7.18
C ALA A 171 -6.60 -4.20 -7.36
N LEU A 172 -7.37 -4.25 -6.27
CA LEU A 172 -8.83 -4.26 -6.32
C LEU A 172 -9.40 -2.94 -6.86
N ALA A 173 -8.82 -1.80 -6.48
CA ALA A 173 -9.19 -0.50 -7.04
C ALA A 173 -8.91 -0.42 -8.55
N ALA A 174 -7.83 -1.06 -9.03
CA ALA A 174 -7.52 -1.18 -10.46
C ALA A 174 -8.51 -2.07 -11.23
N CYS A 175 -9.22 -2.98 -10.55
CA CYS A 175 -10.31 -3.79 -11.13
C CYS A 175 -11.62 -3.02 -11.36
N THR A 176 -11.55 -1.69 -11.46
CA THR A 176 -12.63 -0.74 -11.75
C THR A 176 -13.54 -0.46 -10.55
N LEU A 177 -13.88 0.82 -10.40
CA LEU A 177 -14.84 1.31 -9.43
C LEU A 177 -16.03 1.94 -10.19
N GLU A 178 -17.25 1.63 -9.78
CA GLU A 178 -18.48 2.14 -10.37
C GLU A 178 -18.89 3.46 -9.70
N PHE A 179 -19.36 4.45 -10.45
CA PHE A 179 -19.93 5.64 -9.85
C PHE A 179 -21.24 5.27 -9.14
N ALA A 180 -21.39 5.68 -7.89
CA ALA A 180 -22.56 5.38 -7.08
C ALA A 180 -22.99 6.60 -6.28
N ILE A 181 -24.30 6.72 -6.12
CA ILE A 181 -24.95 7.71 -5.27
C ILE A 181 -25.63 6.95 -4.14
N VAL A 182 -25.43 7.40 -2.90
CA VAL A 182 -26.07 6.84 -1.71
C VAL A 182 -26.71 7.94 -0.89
N TRP A 183 -27.75 7.57 -0.13
CA TRP A 183 -28.35 8.46 0.86
C TRP A 183 -27.73 8.21 2.22
N THR A 184 -27.18 9.25 2.82
CA THR A 184 -26.59 9.17 4.16
C THR A 184 -27.70 9.08 5.22
N PRO A 185 -27.36 8.64 6.46
CA PRO A 185 -28.31 8.67 7.58
C PRO A 185 -28.85 10.07 7.91
N THR A 186 -28.21 11.15 7.43
CA THR A 186 -28.69 12.52 7.59
C THR A 186 -29.72 12.94 6.53
N GLY A 187 -30.08 12.03 5.61
CA GLY A 187 -30.94 12.31 4.46
C GLY A 187 -30.26 13.09 3.34
N ALA A 188 -28.93 13.27 3.40
CA ALA A 188 -28.16 13.99 2.39
C ALA A 188 -27.60 13.04 1.33
N GLU A 189 -27.41 13.54 0.12
CA GLU A 189 -26.83 12.78 -0.99
C GLU A 189 -25.32 12.70 -0.81
N PHE A 190 -24.75 11.51 -1.04
CA PHE A 190 -23.32 11.34 -1.17
C PHE A 190 -23.00 10.61 -2.48
N SER A 191 -22.24 11.27 -3.35
CA SER A 191 -21.72 10.72 -4.59
C SER A 191 -20.29 10.24 -4.41
N GLY A 192 -20.00 9.02 -4.84
CA GLY A 192 -18.65 8.44 -4.75
C GLY A 192 -18.45 7.30 -5.72
N MET A 193 -17.47 6.45 -5.40
CA MET A 193 -17.14 5.26 -6.17
C MET A 193 -17.39 4.01 -5.33
N ARG A 194 -17.91 2.95 -5.95
CA ARG A 194 -18.17 1.64 -5.35
C ARG A 194 -17.25 0.58 -5.99
N PRO A 195 -16.72 -0.39 -5.23
CA PRO A 195 -15.97 -1.51 -5.80
C PRO A 195 -16.80 -2.35 -6.77
N ASN A 196 -16.17 -2.87 -7.83
CA ASN A 196 -16.78 -3.88 -8.68
C ASN A 196 -16.91 -5.20 -7.89
N SER A 197 -18.08 -5.84 -7.97
CA SER A 197 -18.39 -7.09 -7.28
C SER A 197 -18.12 -8.36 -8.09
N ASN A 198 -17.90 -8.24 -9.40
CA ASN A 198 -17.76 -9.36 -10.33
C ASN A 198 -16.29 -9.57 -10.74
N ILE A 199 -15.45 -9.86 -9.74
CA ILE A 199 -14.01 -10.06 -9.90
C ILE A 199 -13.64 -11.52 -9.60
N CYS A 200 -12.71 -12.08 -10.38
CA CYS A 200 -12.05 -13.35 -10.06
C CYS A 200 -10.58 -13.13 -9.70
N ALA A 201 -10.14 -13.63 -8.54
CA ALA A 201 -8.74 -13.66 -8.15
C ALA A 201 -8.12 -15.02 -8.51
N VAL A 202 -7.00 -15.01 -9.23
CA VAL A 202 -6.29 -16.22 -9.67
C VAL A 202 -4.86 -16.19 -9.13
N SER A 203 -4.50 -17.13 -8.27
CA SER A 203 -3.13 -17.22 -7.74
C SER A 203 -2.24 -18.15 -8.56
N ILE A 204 -0.99 -17.73 -8.77
CA ILE A 204 0.08 -18.62 -9.22
C ILE A 204 0.68 -19.29 -7.98
N VAL A 205 0.38 -20.58 -7.81
CA VAL A 205 0.86 -21.38 -6.69
C VAL A 205 2.38 -21.55 -6.82
N ARG A 206 3.16 -21.39 -5.76
CA ARG A 206 2.76 -21.27 -4.34
C ARG A 206 2.72 -19.82 -3.83
N ALA A 207 3.66 -18.97 -4.25
CA ALA A 207 3.83 -17.64 -3.66
C ALA A 207 2.60 -16.72 -3.85
N GLY A 208 1.84 -16.89 -4.94
CA GLY A 208 0.59 -16.18 -5.20
C GLY A 208 -0.48 -16.35 -4.13
N ASP A 209 -0.49 -17.47 -3.41
CA ASP A 209 -1.48 -17.73 -2.35
C ASP A 209 -1.32 -16.78 -1.17
N ALA A 210 -0.09 -16.33 -0.88
CA ALA A 210 0.18 -15.35 0.16
C ALA A 210 -0.53 -14.01 -0.12
N LEU A 211 -0.57 -13.60 -1.38
CA LEU A 211 -1.26 -12.38 -1.82
C LEU A 211 -2.78 -12.59 -1.92
N LEU A 212 -3.21 -13.79 -2.34
CA LEU A 212 -4.62 -14.17 -2.38
C LEU A 212 -5.28 -14.08 -1.00
N GLU A 213 -4.60 -14.52 0.06
CA GLU A 213 -5.08 -14.36 1.45
C GLU A 213 -5.36 -12.89 1.79
N GLN A 214 -4.55 -11.96 1.28
CA GLN A 214 -4.78 -10.54 1.50
C GLN A 214 -5.96 -10.03 0.68
N VAL A 215 -6.07 -10.41 -0.59
CA VAL A 215 -7.23 -10.06 -1.43
C VAL A 215 -8.55 -10.52 -0.80
N LEU A 216 -8.63 -11.79 -0.38
CA LEU A 216 -9.84 -12.35 0.24
C LEU A 216 -10.23 -11.67 1.54
N ALA A 217 -9.28 -11.15 2.29
CA ALA A 217 -9.58 -10.42 3.51
C ALA A 217 -9.97 -8.95 3.25
N CYS A 218 -9.71 -8.41 2.05
CA CYS A 218 -10.24 -7.11 1.61
C CYS A 218 -11.64 -7.28 0.98
N GLU A 219 -11.79 -8.25 0.09
CA GLU A 219 -13.06 -8.57 -0.60
C GLU A 219 -13.33 -10.08 -0.53
N PRO A 220 -14.10 -10.55 0.46
CA PRO A 220 -14.40 -11.97 0.63
C PRO A 220 -15.27 -12.58 -0.48
N SER A 221 -15.95 -11.76 -1.29
CA SER A 221 -16.87 -12.24 -2.33
C SER A 221 -16.19 -12.65 -3.64
N VAL A 222 -14.90 -12.35 -3.82
CA VAL A 222 -14.20 -12.69 -5.08
C VAL A 222 -14.19 -14.20 -5.33
N SER A 223 -14.40 -14.56 -6.59
CA SER A 223 -14.23 -15.95 -7.03
C SER A 223 -12.76 -16.32 -7.13
N VAL A 224 -12.38 -17.54 -6.74
CA VAL A 224 -10.98 -17.95 -6.66
C VAL A 224 -10.63 -18.99 -7.73
N GLY A 225 -9.56 -18.73 -8.47
CA GLY A 225 -8.86 -19.70 -9.31
C GLY A 225 -7.44 -19.96 -8.80
N LYS A 226 -6.89 -21.13 -9.13
CA LYS A 226 -5.50 -21.50 -8.80
C LYS A 226 -4.82 -22.11 -10.00
N ILE A 227 -3.58 -21.69 -10.26
CA ILE A 227 -2.73 -22.25 -11.32
C ILE A 227 -1.38 -22.62 -10.69
N LEU A 228 -0.96 -23.88 -10.85
CA LEU A 228 0.38 -24.34 -10.50
C LEU A 228 1.23 -24.36 -11.77
N ILE A 229 2.27 -23.54 -11.78
CA ILE A 229 3.25 -23.47 -12.86
C ILE A 229 4.61 -23.80 -12.28
N GLN A 230 5.31 -24.73 -12.91
CA GLN A 230 6.66 -25.10 -12.54
C GLN A 230 7.51 -25.21 -13.80
N ARG A 231 8.82 -24.95 -13.67
CA ARG A 231 9.76 -25.16 -14.77
C ARG A 231 9.97 -26.66 -14.96
N ASP A 232 9.97 -27.09 -16.20
CA ASP A 232 10.38 -28.45 -16.54
C ASP A 232 11.91 -28.55 -16.43
N GLU A 233 12.39 -29.16 -15.35
CA GLU A 233 13.83 -29.37 -15.12
C GLU A 233 14.46 -30.36 -16.10
N SER A 234 13.66 -31.11 -16.88
CA SER A 234 14.16 -32.00 -17.92
C SER A 234 14.44 -31.29 -19.25
N SER A 235 13.85 -30.10 -19.47
CA SER A 235 14.10 -29.27 -20.64
C SER A 235 15.34 -28.39 -20.42
N ALA A 236 16.24 -28.37 -21.40
CA ALA A 236 17.42 -27.49 -21.37
C ALA A 236 17.05 -25.99 -21.25
N GLU A 237 15.87 -25.61 -21.75
CA GLU A 237 15.35 -24.24 -21.72
C GLU A 237 14.51 -23.95 -20.46
N LYS A 238 14.28 -24.96 -19.60
CA LYS A 238 13.50 -24.86 -18.35
C LYS A 238 12.16 -24.15 -18.53
N HIS A 239 11.42 -24.51 -19.58
CA HIS A 239 10.16 -23.84 -19.91
C HIS A 239 9.11 -23.98 -18.78
N PRO A 240 8.28 -22.95 -18.56
CA PRO A 240 7.18 -23.02 -17.61
C PRO A 240 6.06 -23.93 -18.15
N VAL A 241 5.70 -24.95 -17.37
CA VAL A 241 4.63 -25.91 -17.64
C VAL A 241 3.52 -25.73 -16.61
N VAL A 242 2.27 -25.80 -17.08
CA VAL A 242 1.09 -25.80 -16.20
C VAL A 242 0.87 -27.23 -15.73
N TYR A 243 1.07 -27.47 -14.44
CA TYR A 243 0.87 -28.79 -13.82
C TYR A 243 -0.57 -28.96 -13.30
N TYR A 244 -1.19 -27.86 -12.89
CA TYR A 244 -2.55 -27.86 -12.38
C TYR A 244 -3.21 -26.51 -12.66
N ALA A 245 -4.48 -26.53 -13.07
CA ALA A 245 -5.29 -25.32 -13.17
C ALA A 245 -6.73 -25.66 -12.77
N LYS A 246 -7.27 -24.90 -11.83
CA LYS A 246 -8.68 -24.93 -11.47
C LYS A 246 -9.19 -23.51 -11.43
N LEU A 247 -9.97 -23.16 -12.43
CA LEU A 247 -10.59 -21.85 -12.57
C LEU A 247 -12.11 -21.96 -12.35
N PRO A 248 -12.77 -20.88 -11.93
CA PRO A 248 -14.22 -20.80 -11.98
C PRO A 248 -14.76 -21.07 -13.40
N PRO A 249 -15.96 -21.67 -13.53
CA PRO A 249 -16.58 -21.86 -14.83
C PRO A 249 -16.95 -20.51 -15.46
N ARG A 250 -16.92 -20.42 -16.80
CA ARG A 250 -17.27 -19.20 -17.56
C ARG A 250 -16.41 -17.99 -17.16
N MET A 251 -15.09 -18.12 -17.31
CA MET A 251 -14.12 -17.06 -16.97
C MET A 251 -14.38 -15.74 -17.71
N ASN A 252 -14.97 -15.80 -18.91
CA ASN A 252 -15.38 -14.65 -19.70
C ASN A 252 -16.57 -13.85 -19.12
N ALA A 253 -17.22 -14.34 -18.07
CA ALA A 253 -18.33 -13.66 -17.40
C ALA A 253 -17.87 -12.72 -16.28
N PHE A 254 -16.60 -12.80 -15.85
CA PHE A 254 -16.03 -11.85 -14.89
C PHE A 254 -15.64 -10.57 -15.60
N ASP A 255 -15.93 -9.43 -14.99
CA ASP A 255 -15.55 -8.13 -15.54
C ASP A 255 -14.05 -7.89 -15.43
N ARG A 256 -13.42 -8.48 -14.41
CA ARG A 256 -11.96 -8.44 -14.21
C ARG A 256 -11.42 -9.74 -13.63
N VAL A 257 -10.19 -10.06 -14.02
CA VAL A 257 -9.41 -11.15 -13.44
C VAL A 257 -8.12 -10.61 -12.83
N LEU A 258 -7.99 -10.77 -11.52
CA LEU A 258 -6.83 -10.35 -10.75
C LEU A 258 -5.85 -11.53 -10.63
N LEU A 259 -4.78 -11.52 -11.43
CA LEU A 259 -3.71 -12.50 -11.38
C LEU A 259 -2.69 -12.13 -10.29
N LEU A 260 -2.34 -13.09 -9.43
CA LEU A 260 -1.55 -12.85 -8.22
C LEU A 260 -0.25 -13.67 -8.22
N ASP A 261 0.89 -12.98 -8.21
CA ASP A 261 2.22 -13.55 -7.98
C ASP A 261 3.15 -12.48 -7.39
N PRO A 262 3.72 -12.65 -6.19
CA PRO A 262 4.57 -11.62 -5.57
C PRO A 262 5.80 -11.21 -6.39
N MET A 263 6.27 -12.05 -7.31
CA MET A 263 7.56 -11.83 -7.99
C MET A 263 7.42 -11.82 -9.51
N LEU A 264 7.81 -10.73 -10.16
CA LEU A 264 7.95 -10.63 -11.61
C LEU A 264 9.44 -10.54 -12.00
N ALA A 265 10.08 -11.70 -12.13
CA ALA A 265 11.47 -11.83 -12.58
C ALA A 265 11.55 -11.89 -14.13
N THR A 266 11.69 -13.07 -14.74
CA THR A 266 11.75 -13.18 -16.22
C THR A 266 10.38 -13.10 -16.91
N GLY A 267 9.28 -13.09 -16.14
CA GLY A 267 7.92 -13.09 -16.67
C GLY A 267 7.41 -14.44 -17.22
N GLY A 268 8.24 -15.48 -17.31
CA GLY A 268 7.86 -16.76 -17.92
C GLY A 268 6.60 -17.41 -17.31
N SER A 269 6.54 -17.53 -15.98
CA SER A 269 5.38 -18.10 -15.29
C SER A 269 4.13 -17.24 -15.47
N ALA A 270 4.26 -15.92 -15.30
CA ALA A 270 3.17 -14.98 -15.49
C ALA A 270 2.63 -15.02 -16.93
N LYS A 271 3.50 -15.05 -17.95
CA LYS A 271 3.08 -15.17 -19.36
C LYS A 271 2.28 -16.43 -19.62
N LYS A 272 2.69 -17.56 -19.04
CA LYS A 272 1.99 -18.84 -19.18
C LYS A 272 0.63 -18.83 -18.47
N ALA A 273 0.54 -18.20 -17.30
CA ALA A 273 -0.73 -17.99 -16.59
C ALA A 273 -1.68 -17.09 -17.38
N ILE A 274 -1.19 -15.95 -17.87
CA ILE A 274 -1.98 -15.01 -18.69
C ILE A 274 -2.50 -15.70 -19.95
N GLN A 275 -1.66 -16.47 -20.64
CA GLN A 275 -2.10 -17.23 -21.82
C GLN A 275 -3.24 -18.19 -21.46
N LEU A 276 -3.12 -18.94 -20.35
CA LEU A 276 -4.17 -19.87 -19.92
C LEU A 276 -5.49 -19.14 -19.61
N LEU A 277 -5.43 -17.94 -19.02
CA LEU A 277 -6.62 -17.11 -18.78
C LEU A 277 -7.27 -16.64 -20.08
N ILE A 278 -6.46 -16.21 -21.06
CA ILE A 278 -6.93 -15.81 -22.39
C ILE A 278 -7.56 -17.00 -23.12
N ASP A 279 -6.92 -18.16 -23.09
CA ASP A 279 -7.44 -19.41 -23.67
C ASP A 279 -8.76 -19.84 -23.01
N SER A 280 -8.97 -19.43 -21.75
CA SER A 280 -10.22 -19.64 -21.00
C SER A 280 -11.30 -18.59 -21.30
N GLY A 281 -11.04 -17.64 -22.21
CA GLY A 281 -11.98 -16.64 -22.70
C GLY A 281 -11.87 -15.27 -22.04
N VAL A 282 -10.89 -15.02 -21.17
CA VAL A 282 -10.67 -13.70 -20.54
C VAL A 282 -10.02 -12.76 -21.55
N GLN A 283 -10.52 -11.52 -21.68
CA GLN A 283 -9.85 -10.55 -22.54
C GLN A 283 -8.60 -10.02 -21.84
N GLU A 284 -7.52 -9.83 -22.59
CA GLU A 284 -6.23 -9.34 -22.09
C GLU A 284 -6.35 -8.06 -21.24
N ARG A 285 -7.14 -7.08 -21.71
CA ARG A 285 -7.38 -5.80 -21.02
C ARG A 285 -8.10 -5.93 -19.67
N ASP A 286 -8.80 -7.04 -19.46
CA ASP A 286 -9.57 -7.32 -18.25
C ASP A 286 -8.71 -8.02 -17.18
N ILE A 287 -7.46 -8.36 -17.51
CA ILE A 287 -6.50 -8.95 -16.59
C ILE A 287 -5.70 -7.83 -15.89
N VAL A 288 -5.71 -7.88 -14.56
CA VAL A 288 -4.86 -7.08 -13.68
C VAL A 288 -3.84 -8.01 -13.04
N PHE A 289 -2.56 -7.78 -13.25
CA PHE A 289 -1.49 -8.58 -12.65
C PHE A 289 -0.86 -7.84 -11.48
N ALA A 290 -1.02 -8.36 -10.26
CA ALA A 290 -0.49 -7.77 -9.04
C ALA A 290 0.74 -8.53 -8.53
N ASN A 291 1.82 -7.79 -8.25
CA ASN A 291 3.07 -8.33 -7.75
C ASN A 291 3.73 -7.40 -6.71
N VAL A 292 4.54 -7.97 -5.81
CA VAL A 292 5.28 -7.20 -4.80
C VAL A 292 6.51 -6.55 -5.43
N LEU A 293 7.26 -7.32 -6.21
CA LEU A 293 8.53 -6.86 -6.78
C LEU A 293 8.65 -7.30 -8.24
N ALA A 294 8.99 -6.35 -9.11
CA ALA A 294 9.28 -6.58 -10.51
C ALA A 294 10.70 -6.14 -10.90
N CYS A 295 11.12 -6.52 -12.11
CA CYS A 295 12.27 -5.93 -12.80
C CYS A 295 11.90 -5.52 -14.24
N PRO A 296 12.70 -4.65 -14.89
CA PRO A 296 12.48 -4.24 -16.28
C PRO A 296 12.36 -5.40 -17.26
N GLU A 297 13.23 -6.42 -17.17
CA GLU A 297 13.19 -7.60 -18.07
C GLU A 297 11.82 -8.30 -18.03
N GLY A 298 11.26 -8.51 -16.83
CA GLY A 298 9.95 -9.14 -16.66
C GLY A 298 8.80 -8.27 -17.11
N LEU A 299 8.84 -6.97 -16.83
CA LEU A 299 7.82 -6.02 -17.26
C LEU A 299 7.78 -5.90 -18.78
N ASP A 300 8.94 -5.77 -19.41
CA ASP A 300 9.07 -5.70 -20.87
C ASP A 300 8.54 -6.99 -21.50
N ALA A 301 8.93 -8.16 -21.00
CA ALA A 301 8.44 -9.44 -21.51
C ALA A 301 6.91 -9.61 -21.41
N ILE A 302 6.26 -9.00 -20.40
CA ILE A 302 4.81 -9.03 -20.21
C ILE A 302 4.13 -8.03 -21.13
N PHE A 303 4.55 -6.76 -21.15
CA PHE A 303 3.91 -5.73 -21.97
C PHE A 303 4.15 -5.92 -23.47
N GLU A 304 5.27 -6.53 -23.88
CA GLU A 304 5.49 -6.90 -25.29
C GLU A 304 4.56 -8.01 -25.75
N ALA A 305 4.25 -8.96 -24.86
CA ALA A 305 3.34 -10.06 -25.18
C ALA A 305 1.86 -9.67 -25.03
N TYR A 306 1.56 -8.81 -24.07
CA TYR A 306 0.21 -8.43 -23.64
C TYR A 306 0.16 -6.91 -23.39
N PRO A 307 0.14 -6.06 -24.44
CA PRO A 307 0.23 -4.60 -24.31
C PRO A 307 -0.97 -3.91 -23.63
N GLN A 308 -2.12 -4.57 -23.51
CA GLN A 308 -3.34 -4.08 -22.88
C GLN A 308 -3.51 -4.55 -21.43
N ILE A 309 -2.67 -5.46 -20.94
CA ILE A 309 -2.72 -5.90 -19.55
C ILE A 309 -2.47 -4.74 -18.59
N HIS A 310 -3.07 -4.79 -17.40
CA HIS A 310 -2.75 -3.86 -16.31
C HIS A 310 -1.79 -4.54 -15.34
N VAL A 311 -0.78 -3.81 -14.86
CA VAL A 311 0.17 -4.33 -13.86
C VAL A 311 0.20 -3.39 -12.67
N VAL A 312 0.05 -3.95 -11.46
CA VAL A 312 0.19 -3.22 -10.20
C VAL A 312 1.38 -3.82 -9.45
N THR A 313 2.39 -2.99 -9.17
CA THR A 313 3.59 -3.42 -8.44
C THR A 313 3.95 -2.48 -7.29
N SER A 314 4.62 -3.01 -6.27
CA SER A 314 5.07 -2.19 -5.15
C SER A 314 6.52 -1.74 -5.24
N ALA A 315 7.33 -2.32 -6.13
CA ALA A 315 8.70 -1.88 -6.40
C ALA A 315 9.22 -2.45 -7.72
N ILE A 316 10.17 -1.73 -8.33
CA ILE A 316 10.94 -2.19 -9.49
C ILE A 316 12.43 -2.10 -9.19
N ASP A 317 13.09 -3.23 -9.26
CA ASP A 317 14.53 -3.38 -9.13
C ASP A 317 15.23 -3.42 -10.49
N PRO A 318 16.49 -2.97 -10.60
CA PRO A 318 17.14 -2.69 -11.88
C PRO A 318 17.31 -3.90 -12.79
N GLU A 319 17.65 -5.08 -12.26
CA GLU A 319 18.12 -6.19 -13.10
C GLU A 319 17.89 -7.57 -12.48
N LEU A 320 18.14 -8.59 -13.31
CA LEU A 320 18.29 -9.97 -12.88
C LEU A 320 19.78 -10.34 -12.86
N ASN A 321 20.20 -11.20 -11.94
CA ASN A 321 21.51 -11.84 -12.00
C ASN A 321 21.52 -13.05 -12.96
N GLU A 322 22.67 -13.72 -13.08
CA GLU A 322 22.88 -14.91 -13.91
C GLU A 322 21.91 -16.06 -13.58
N SER A 323 21.56 -16.21 -12.29
CA SER A 323 20.60 -17.19 -11.80
C SER A 323 19.14 -16.73 -11.91
N LYS A 324 18.88 -15.61 -12.61
CA LYS A 324 17.55 -15.02 -12.82
C LYS A 324 16.82 -14.57 -11.54
N TYR A 325 17.56 -14.29 -10.47
CA TYR A 325 17.02 -13.58 -9.30
C TYR A 325 17.05 -12.07 -9.53
N ILE A 326 16.00 -11.38 -9.07
CA ILE A 326 15.94 -9.92 -9.05
C ILE A 326 17.01 -9.38 -8.11
N VAL A 327 17.73 -8.32 -8.51
CA VAL A 327 18.80 -7.67 -7.73
C VAL A 327 18.50 -6.17 -7.62
N PRO A 328 18.56 -5.56 -6.40
CA PRO A 328 18.98 -6.14 -5.11
C PRO A 328 18.03 -7.19 -4.52
N GLY A 329 16.78 -7.26 -4.97
CA GLY A 329 15.86 -8.35 -4.69
C GLY A 329 15.45 -8.50 -3.22
N LEU A 330 14.82 -9.64 -2.95
CA LEU A 330 14.45 -10.10 -1.60
C LEU A 330 14.70 -11.60 -1.37
N GLY A 331 15.39 -12.27 -2.30
CA GLY A 331 15.55 -13.74 -2.32
C GLY A 331 14.31 -14.45 -2.86
N ASP A 332 14.15 -15.73 -2.52
CA ASP A 332 12.93 -16.48 -2.83
C ASP A 332 11.79 -16.07 -1.90
N TYR A 333 10.72 -15.51 -2.48
CA TYR A 333 9.58 -15.03 -1.69
C TYR A 333 8.84 -16.18 -1.01
N GLY A 334 8.59 -17.28 -1.73
CA GLY A 334 7.82 -18.41 -1.22
C GLY A 334 8.53 -19.07 -0.04
N ASP A 335 9.84 -19.27 -0.13
CA ASP A 335 10.61 -19.91 0.93
C ASP A 335 10.70 -19.08 2.19
N ARG A 336 10.90 -17.77 2.05
CA ARG A 336 10.89 -16.86 3.20
C ARG A 336 9.49 -16.73 3.81
N TYR A 337 8.45 -16.71 2.97
CA TYR A 337 7.07 -16.53 3.43
C TYR A 337 6.47 -17.77 4.08
N TYR A 338 6.82 -18.98 3.64
CA TYR A 338 6.29 -20.24 4.16
C TYR A 338 7.29 -21.05 4.98
N ASN A 339 8.47 -20.49 5.26
CA ASN A 339 9.52 -21.12 6.06
C ASN A 339 10.05 -22.44 5.45
N THR A 340 10.30 -22.45 4.14
CA THR A 340 10.87 -23.60 3.42
C THR A 340 12.30 -23.36 2.95
N THR A 341 12.94 -22.28 3.43
CA THR A 341 14.36 -22.01 3.19
C THR A 341 15.19 -23.13 3.82
N MET A 342 16.03 -23.80 3.03
CA MET A 342 16.96 -24.86 3.47
C MET A 342 18.18 -24.30 4.21
#